data_AF-A0A7X0A0G0-F1
#
_entry.id   AF-A0A7X0A0G0-F1
#
_cell.length_a   1.000
_cell.length_b   1.000
_cell.length_c   1.000
_cell.angle_alpha   90.00
_cell.angle_beta   90.00
_cell.angle_gamma   90.00
#
_symmetry.space_group_name_H-M   'P 1'
#
loop_
_entity.id
_entity.type
_entity.pdbx_description
1 polymer ?
#
loop_
_entity_poly.entity_id
_entity_poly.type
_entity_poly.pdbx_seq_one_letter_code
_entity_poly.pdbx_strand_id
1 'polypeptide(L)'
;MKIIFAGPSLPDAASLAGEAVRVLPPATQGDVLAQVEQGANVIGLIDGGFEYAAPVWHKEILHALSLGVTVLGAASMGALRAAECHPFGMIGIGRIFEDYRTGRLVDDAAVALMHAPSALGSKPLTIPLVNVGATLDAMADSGLLAAGLRERLEDAANAIFFKKRTWRAIVEQCAGIVEPDRPQLLVTLLSNSIDQKRIDALELLKAVQDARDIRSNADLPWKLHSTAFRTRSAL
;
A
#
# COMPACT_ATOMS: atom_id res chain seq x y z
N MET A 1 14.94 -16.73 -5.58
CA MET A 1 13.52 -16.88 -5.21
C MET A 1 12.84 -15.53 -5.26
N LYS A 2 11.58 -15.51 -5.71
CA LYS A 2 10.70 -14.34 -5.71
C LYS A 2 9.70 -14.38 -4.57
N ILE A 3 9.45 -13.24 -3.94
CA ILE A 3 8.63 -13.13 -2.74
C ILE A 3 7.71 -11.91 -2.84
N ILE A 4 6.51 -12.00 -2.30
CA ILE A 4 5.59 -10.87 -2.10
C ILE A 4 5.10 -10.84 -0.66
N PHE A 5 5.15 -9.67 -0.02
CA PHE A 5 4.49 -9.41 1.27
C PHE A 5 3.14 -8.75 1.01
N ALA A 6 2.04 -9.45 1.29
CA ALA A 6 0.67 -9.01 0.98
C ALA A 6 -0.29 -9.29 2.15
N GLY A 7 -1.32 -8.47 2.27
CA GLY A 7 -2.44 -8.68 3.19
C GLY A 7 -3.72 -8.04 2.67
N PRO A 8 -4.31 -7.06 3.38
CA PRO A 8 -5.62 -6.53 3.05
C PRO A 8 -5.71 -5.85 1.68
N SER A 9 -4.60 -5.39 1.11
CA SER A 9 -4.61 -4.78 -0.23
C SER A 9 -4.74 -5.81 -1.35
N LEU A 10 -4.36 -7.07 -1.09
CA LEU A 10 -4.48 -8.18 -2.03
C LEU A 10 -4.68 -9.51 -1.28
N PRO A 11 -5.86 -9.75 -0.68
CA PRO A 11 -6.08 -10.88 0.23
C PRO A 11 -6.00 -12.25 -0.47
N ASP A 12 -6.19 -12.27 -1.78
CA ASP A 12 -6.13 -13.44 -2.67
C ASP A 12 -4.77 -13.58 -3.38
N ALA A 13 -3.74 -12.84 -2.95
CA ALA A 13 -2.40 -12.87 -3.56
C ALA A 13 -1.85 -14.29 -3.74
N ALA A 14 -2.02 -15.17 -2.75
CA ALA A 14 -1.53 -16.55 -2.81
C ALA A 14 -2.14 -17.35 -3.97
N SER A 15 -3.39 -17.08 -4.34
CA SER A 15 -4.06 -17.73 -5.47
C SER A 15 -3.65 -17.15 -6.82
N LEU A 16 -3.23 -15.88 -6.86
CA LEU A 16 -2.88 -15.18 -8.09
C LEU A 16 -1.38 -15.26 -8.44
N ALA A 17 -0.52 -15.50 -7.44
CA ALA A 17 0.93 -15.42 -7.60
C ALA A 17 1.55 -16.57 -8.40
N GLY A 18 0.90 -17.73 -8.44
CA GLY A 18 1.43 -18.94 -9.05
C GLY A 18 2.55 -19.59 -8.23
N GLU A 19 3.10 -20.70 -8.71
CA GLU A 19 4.05 -21.53 -7.96
C GLU A 19 5.45 -20.89 -7.80
N ALA A 20 5.81 -19.97 -8.69
CA ALA A 20 7.15 -19.36 -8.73
C ALA A 20 7.33 -18.16 -7.78
N VAL A 21 6.26 -17.71 -7.11
CA VAL A 21 6.28 -16.54 -6.23
C VAL A 21 5.72 -16.94 -4.87
N ARG A 22 6.55 -16.81 -3.84
CA ARG A 22 6.15 -17.09 -2.46
C ARG A 22 5.42 -15.88 -1.88
N VAL A 23 4.17 -16.06 -1.46
CA VAL A 23 3.41 -15.01 -0.77
C VAL A 23 3.57 -15.15 0.73
N LEU A 24 3.89 -14.04 1.38
CA LEU A 24 4.11 -13.88 2.82
C LEU A 24 3.10 -12.88 3.39
N PRO A 25 2.83 -12.92 4.71
CA PRO A 25 1.97 -11.92 5.38
C PRO A 25 2.54 -10.50 5.24
N PRO A 26 1.80 -9.44 5.62
CA PRO A 26 2.31 -8.07 5.61
C PRO A 26 3.66 -7.94 6.33
N ALA A 27 4.62 -7.26 5.70
CA ALA A 27 5.98 -7.16 6.21
C ALA A 27 6.07 -6.33 7.50
N THR A 28 6.85 -6.81 8.45
CA THR A 28 7.25 -6.09 9.66
C THR A 28 8.77 -5.97 9.72
N GLN A 29 9.27 -5.20 10.69
CA GLN A 29 10.71 -5.05 10.90
C GLN A 29 11.40 -6.42 11.03
N GLY A 30 12.43 -6.65 10.22
CA GLY A 30 13.22 -7.88 10.17
C GLY A 30 12.81 -8.84 9.04
N ASP A 31 11.60 -8.74 8.50
CA ASP A 31 11.09 -9.71 7.53
C ASP A 31 11.80 -9.59 6.18
N VAL A 32 12.07 -8.37 5.71
CA VAL A 32 12.80 -8.14 4.47
C VAL A 32 14.23 -8.68 4.61
N LEU A 33 14.91 -8.37 5.71
CA LEU A 33 16.25 -8.88 5.98
C LEU A 33 16.28 -10.42 5.98
N ALA A 34 15.36 -11.05 6.71
CA ALA A 34 15.29 -12.50 6.81
C ALA A 34 15.10 -13.17 5.43
N GLN A 35 14.30 -12.57 4.55
CA GLN A 35 14.11 -13.11 3.20
C GLN A 35 15.33 -12.91 2.30
N VAL A 36 16.06 -11.80 2.45
CA VAL A 36 17.33 -11.59 1.74
C VAL A 36 18.37 -12.65 2.15
N GLU A 37 18.46 -12.97 3.44
CA GLU A 37 19.33 -14.03 3.99
C GLU A 37 18.92 -15.42 3.50
N GLN A 38 17.62 -15.65 3.29
CA GLN A 38 17.07 -16.89 2.70
C GLN A 38 17.24 -16.97 1.17
N GLY A 39 17.95 -16.04 0.54
CA GLY A 39 18.25 -16.10 -0.89
C GLY A 39 17.16 -15.50 -1.79
N ALA A 40 16.38 -14.54 -1.28
CA ALA A 40 15.53 -13.72 -2.15
C ALA A 40 16.37 -12.99 -3.21
N ASN A 41 15.87 -12.99 -4.44
CA ASN A 41 16.40 -12.20 -5.55
C ASN A 41 15.43 -11.09 -5.96
N VAL A 42 14.13 -11.31 -5.74
CA VAL A 42 13.06 -10.33 -6.02
C VAL A 42 12.12 -10.28 -4.82
N ILE A 43 11.84 -9.07 -4.32
CA ILE A 43 10.91 -8.82 -3.23
C ILE A 43 9.89 -7.78 -3.68
N GLY A 44 8.61 -8.15 -3.70
CA GLY A 44 7.48 -7.23 -3.80
C GLY A 44 6.94 -6.89 -2.41
N LEU A 45 6.88 -5.61 -2.08
CA LEU A 45 6.30 -5.11 -0.84
C LEU A 45 4.97 -4.43 -1.16
N ILE A 46 3.86 -5.03 -0.72
CA ILE A 46 2.52 -4.44 -0.84
C ILE A 46 2.15 -3.89 0.53
N ASP A 47 1.90 -4.77 1.49
CA ASP A 47 1.42 -4.43 2.83
C ASP A 47 2.51 -4.58 3.89
N GLY A 48 2.39 -3.78 4.95
CA GLY A 48 3.22 -3.89 6.14
C GLY A 48 2.41 -3.76 7.42
N GLY A 49 2.95 -4.28 8.52
CA GLY A 49 2.34 -4.14 9.83
C GLY A 49 2.37 -2.71 10.32
N PHE A 50 1.23 -2.20 10.78
CA PHE A 50 1.05 -0.84 11.27
C PHE A 50 0.37 -0.86 12.64
N GLU A 51 0.89 -0.08 13.59
CA GLU A 51 0.51 0.01 15.02
C GLU A 51 0.69 -1.25 15.89
N TYR A 52 0.50 -2.46 15.37
CA TYR A 52 0.66 -3.70 16.15
C TYR A 52 2.08 -4.30 16.10
N ALA A 53 2.93 -3.78 15.22
CA ALA A 53 4.32 -4.16 15.06
C ALA A 53 5.13 -2.97 14.54
N ALA A 54 6.45 -3.03 14.72
CA ALA A 54 7.35 -2.08 14.07
C ALA A 54 7.25 -2.27 12.54
N PRO A 55 6.99 -1.20 11.77
CA PRO A 55 6.89 -1.28 10.33
C PRO A 55 8.23 -1.67 9.71
N VAL A 56 8.19 -2.22 8.50
CA VAL A 56 9.39 -2.53 7.72
C VAL A 56 10.31 -1.32 7.62
N TRP A 57 11.59 -1.53 7.94
CA TRP A 57 12.53 -0.42 8.02
C TRP A 57 13.16 -0.15 6.65
N HIS A 58 13.21 1.11 6.24
CA HIS A 58 13.89 1.52 5.01
C HIS A 58 15.34 1.01 4.93
N LYS A 59 16.05 0.82 6.06
CA LYS A 59 17.41 0.27 6.06
C LYS A 59 17.49 -1.18 5.61
N GLU A 60 16.46 -2.00 5.87
CA GLU A 60 16.42 -3.38 5.38
C GLU A 60 16.25 -3.42 3.87
N ILE A 61 15.49 -2.48 3.32
CA ILE A 61 15.32 -2.30 1.88
C ILE A 61 16.65 -1.86 1.25
N LEU A 62 17.33 -0.85 1.84
CA LEU A 62 18.67 -0.47 1.37
C LEU A 62 19.66 -1.63 1.46
N HIS A 63 19.58 -2.45 2.51
CA HIS A 63 20.42 -3.64 2.59
C HIS A 63 20.14 -4.62 1.45
N ALA A 64 18.88 -4.93 1.19
CA ALA A 64 18.46 -5.77 0.06
C ALA A 64 19.01 -5.24 -1.28
N LEU A 65 18.80 -3.95 -1.53
CA LEU A 65 19.29 -3.28 -2.75
C LEU A 65 20.82 -3.36 -2.87
N SER A 66 21.55 -3.14 -1.77
CA SER A 66 23.02 -3.21 -1.75
C SER A 66 23.58 -4.60 -2.08
N LEU A 67 22.76 -5.64 -1.92
CA LEU A 67 23.07 -7.02 -2.28
C LEU A 67 22.54 -7.42 -3.66
N GLY A 68 22.05 -6.45 -4.44
CA GLY A 68 21.55 -6.67 -5.79
C GLY A 68 20.13 -7.24 -5.85
N VAL A 69 19.40 -7.31 -4.72
CA VAL A 69 18.01 -7.78 -4.73
C VAL A 69 17.13 -6.75 -5.42
N THR A 70 16.28 -7.20 -6.35
CA THR A 70 15.26 -6.34 -6.94
C THR A 70 14.14 -6.13 -5.92
N VAL A 71 13.94 -4.90 -5.47
CA VAL A 71 12.87 -4.57 -4.52
C VAL A 71 11.84 -3.67 -5.19
N LEU A 72 10.58 -4.11 -5.20
CA LEU A 72 9.44 -3.39 -5.76
C LEU A 72 8.46 -3.02 -4.64
N GLY A 73 7.80 -1.86 -4.72
CA GLY A 73 6.83 -1.42 -3.72
C GLY A 73 5.62 -0.70 -4.31
N ALA A 74 4.42 -0.98 -3.78
CA ALA A 74 3.16 -0.43 -4.25
C ALA A 74 2.06 -0.43 -3.18
N ALA A 75 0.90 0.13 -3.53
CA ALA A 75 -0.41 -0.01 -2.88
C ALA A 75 -0.61 0.53 -1.45
N SER A 76 0.33 0.31 -0.55
CA SER A 76 0.16 0.50 0.89
C SER A 76 1.49 0.94 1.49
N MET A 77 1.93 0.32 2.60
CA MET A 77 3.26 0.57 3.16
C MET A 77 4.40 0.35 2.16
N GLY A 78 4.20 -0.52 1.17
CA GLY A 78 5.14 -0.68 0.07
C GLY A 78 5.33 0.56 -0.79
N ALA A 79 4.26 1.30 -1.09
CA ALA A 79 4.33 2.54 -1.86
C ALA A 79 5.09 3.65 -1.09
N LEU A 80 4.83 3.77 0.22
CA LEU A 80 5.55 4.67 1.12
C LEU A 80 7.06 4.42 1.09
N ARG A 81 7.45 3.16 1.35
CA ARG A 81 8.86 2.75 1.34
C ARG A 81 9.49 2.90 -0.03
N ALA A 82 8.75 2.62 -1.10
CA ALA A 82 9.22 2.86 -2.45
C ALA A 82 9.48 4.33 -2.70
N ALA A 83 8.61 5.25 -2.30
CA ALA A 83 8.84 6.69 -2.45
C ALA A 83 10.12 7.14 -1.74
N GLU A 84 10.34 6.69 -0.51
CA GLU A 84 11.54 6.99 0.28
C GLU A 84 12.82 6.37 -0.29
N CYS A 85 12.73 5.13 -0.78
CA CYS A 85 13.87 4.33 -1.24
C CYS A 85 14.12 4.43 -2.75
N HIS A 86 13.26 5.12 -3.50
CA HIS A 86 13.37 5.29 -4.94
C HIS A 86 14.71 5.90 -5.38
N PRO A 87 15.24 6.95 -4.72
CA PRO A 87 16.57 7.49 -5.05
C PRO A 87 17.71 6.48 -4.91
N PHE A 88 17.49 5.38 -4.18
CA PHE A 88 18.48 4.33 -3.94
C PHE A 88 18.28 3.10 -4.82
N GLY A 89 17.26 3.07 -5.68
CA GLY A 89 17.01 2.00 -6.65
C GLY A 89 15.84 1.08 -6.32
N MET A 90 15.03 1.38 -5.30
CA MET A 90 13.74 0.69 -5.14
C MET A 90 12.78 1.09 -6.28
N ILE A 91 12.09 0.10 -6.84
CA ILE A 91 11.15 0.31 -7.93
C ILE A 91 9.77 0.55 -7.33
N GLY A 92 9.24 1.76 -7.48
CA GLY A 92 7.87 2.07 -7.11
C GLY A 92 6.89 1.81 -8.25
N ILE A 93 5.70 1.32 -7.91
CA ILE A 93 4.66 0.95 -8.87
C ILE A 93 3.31 1.54 -8.44
N GLY A 94 2.54 1.97 -9.43
CA GLY A 94 1.16 2.38 -9.26
C GLY A 94 1.00 3.84 -8.82
N ARG A 95 -0.27 4.24 -8.76
CA ARG A 95 -0.67 5.61 -8.47
C ARG A 95 -0.25 6.05 -7.07
N ILE A 96 -0.40 5.18 -6.08
CA ILE A 96 -0.15 5.53 -4.67
C ILE A 96 1.34 5.80 -4.44
N PHE A 97 2.22 5.04 -5.09
CA PHE A 97 3.66 5.34 -5.08
C PHE A 97 3.94 6.72 -5.66
N GLU A 98 3.38 7.03 -6.83
CA GLU A 98 3.60 8.31 -7.49
C GLU A 98 3.06 9.48 -6.66
N ASP A 99 1.92 9.31 -5.99
CA ASP A 99 1.34 10.30 -5.09
C ASP A 99 2.27 10.58 -3.89
N TYR A 100 2.90 9.57 -3.28
CA TYR A 100 3.91 9.78 -2.24
C TYR A 100 5.20 10.38 -2.79
N ARG A 101 5.69 9.90 -3.95
CA ARG A 101 6.94 10.36 -4.57
C ARG A 101 6.88 11.85 -4.94
N THR A 102 5.71 12.32 -5.36
CA THR A 102 5.47 13.73 -5.72
C THR A 102 5.07 14.60 -4.54
N GLY A 103 4.86 14.02 -3.35
CA GLY A 103 4.41 14.73 -2.17
C GLY A 103 2.92 15.12 -2.19
N ARG A 104 2.12 14.58 -3.11
CA ARG A 104 0.64 14.69 -3.06
C ARG A 104 0.09 13.97 -1.83
N LEU A 105 0.71 12.87 -1.45
CA LEU A 105 0.50 12.21 -0.16
C LEU A 105 1.75 12.38 0.69
N VAL A 106 1.55 12.68 1.98
CA VAL A 106 2.62 12.85 2.96
C VAL A 106 2.35 12.02 4.22
N ASP A 107 1.08 11.89 4.61
CA ASP A 107 0.69 11.14 5.81
C ASP A 107 0.62 9.62 5.54
N ASP A 108 1.29 8.84 6.40
CA ASP A 108 1.23 7.38 6.40
C ASP A 108 -0.21 6.86 6.59
N ALA A 109 -1.05 7.62 7.30
CA ALA A 109 -2.45 7.27 7.53
C ALA A 109 -3.30 7.28 6.25
N ALA A 110 -2.80 7.83 5.14
CA ALA A 110 -3.54 7.85 3.87
C ALA A 110 -3.79 6.43 3.32
N VAL A 111 -2.86 5.49 3.55
CA VAL A 111 -3.00 4.08 3.14
C VAL A 111 -3.51 3.16 4.24
N ALA A 112 -3.62 3.67 5.48
CA ALA A 112 -4.04 2.90 6.65
C ALA A 112 -5.55 2.60 6.64
N LEU A 113 -5.89 1.39 7.07
CA LEU A 113 -7.27 0.96 7.31
C LEU A 113 -7.32 -0.09 8.43
N MET A 114 -8.50 -0.28 9.00
CA MET A 114 -8.82 -1.44 9.84
C MET A 114 -9.33 -2.56 8.95
N HIS A 115 -8.88 -3.78 9.21
CA HIS A 115 -9.34 -4.97 8.51
C HIS A 115 -9.58 -6.11 9.48
N ALA A 116 -10.38 -7.09 9.08
CA ALA A 116 -10.55 -8.32 9.82
C ALA A 116 -9.21 -9.09 9.89
N PRO A 117 -9.00 -9.96 10.89
CA PRO A 117 -7.84 -10.85 10.92
C PRO A 117 -7.69 -11.66 9.62
N SER A 118 -6.46 -12.08 9.31
CA SER A 118 -6.17 -12.88 8.11
C SER A 118 -6.96 -14.19 8.05
N ALA A 119 -7.20 -14.82 9.20
CA ALA A 119 -8.05 -16.01 9.34
C ALA A 119 -9.51 -15.79 8.89
N LEU A 120 -9.96 -14.53 8.82
CA LEU A 120 -11.29 -14.13 8.33
C LEU A 120 -11.23 -13.46 6.94
N GLY A 121 -10.12 -13.60 6.22
CA GLY A 121 -9.94 -13.12 4.85
C GLY A 121 -9.55 -11.66 4.72
N SER A 122 -9.04 -11.02 5.78
CA SER A 122 -8.49 -9.65 5.75
C SER A 122 -9.45 -8.58 5.18
N LYS A 123 -10.76 -8.79 5.31
CA LYS A 123 -11.77 -7.87 4.77
C LYS A 123 -11.63 -6.47 5.37
N PRO A 124 -11.67 -5.39 4.58
CA PRO A 124 -11.61 -4.04 5.10
C PRO A 124 -12.85 -3.72 5.95
N LEU A 125 -12.62 -3.16 7.14
CA LEU A 125 -13.65 -2.64 8.05
C LEU A 125 -13.78 -1.12 7.92
N THR A 126 -12.71 -0.46 7.48
CA THR A 126 -12.68 0.97 7.12
C THR A 126 -12.08 1.17 5.74
N ILE A 127 -12.23 2.37 5.20
CA ILE A 127 -11.69 2.74 3.89
C ILE A 127 -10.41 3.59 4.05
N PRO A 128 -9.32 3.28 3.32
CA PRO A 128 -8.13 4.13 3.30
C PRO A 128 -8.38 5.39 2.46
N LEU A 129 -7.70 6.48 2.79
CA LEU A 129 -7.92 7.77 2.12
C LEU A 129 -7.61 7.70 0.62
N VAL A 130 -6.60 6.92 0.22
CA VAL A 130 -6.25 6.72 -1.19
C VAL A 130 -7.40 6.13 -2.02
N ASN A 131 -8.21 5.23 -1.44
CA ASN A 131 -9.38 4.69 -2.12
C ASN A 131 -10.52 5.72 -2.17
N VAL A 132 -10.64 6.57 -1.15
CA VAL A 132 -11.57 7.71 -1.17
C VAL A 132 -11.19 8.65 -2.31
N GLY A 133 -9.95 9.13 -2.36
CA GLY A 133 -9.47 10.04 -3.41
C GLY A 133 -9.67 9.45 -4.81
N ALA A 134 -9.27 8.19 -5.03
CA ALA A 134 -9.45 7.54 -6.33
C ALA A 134 -10.93 7.45 -6.76
N THR A 135 -11.82 7.10 -5.82
CA THR A 135 -13.26 7.06 -6.07
C THR A 135 -13.80 8.45 -6.44
N LEU A 136 -13.45 9.47 -5.65
CA LEU A 136 -13.94 10.83 -5.84
C LEU A 136 -13.43 11.45 -7.15
N ASP A 137 -12.18 11.19 -7.53
CA ASP A 137 -11.61 11.69 -8.78
C ASP A 137 -12.33 11.05 -9.98
N ALA A 138 -12.53 9.73 -9.99
CA ALA A 138 -13.25 9.05 -11.07
C ALA A 138 -14.72 9.51 -11.18
N MET A 139 -15.37 9.78 -10.05
CA MET A 139 -16.73 10.33 -10.04
C MET A 139 -16.78 11.79 -10.51
N ALA A 140 -15.77 12.59 -10.21
CA ALA A 140 -15.65 13.96 -10.73
C ALA A 140 -15.43 13.96 -12.24
N ASP A 141 -14.52 13.12 -12.73
CA ASP A 141 -14.19 12.99 -14.16
C ASP A 141 -15.40 12.50 -14.99
N SER A 142 -16.28 11.70 -14.39
CA SER A 142 -17.52 11.23 -15.01
C SER A 142 -18.72 12.18 -14.83
N GLY A 143 -18.52 13.34 -14.18
CA GLY A 143 -19.58 14.33 -13.96
C GLY A 143 -20.65 13.90 -12.95
N LEU A 144 -20.37 12.88 -12.12
CA LEU A 144 -21.29 12.36 -11.10
C LEU A 144 -21.28 13.21 -9.81
N LEU A 145 -20.31 14.11 -9.65
CA LEU A 145 -20.22 15.03 -8.52
C LEU A 145 -20.58 16.45 -8.93
N ALA A 146 -21.46 17.07 -8.14
CA ALA A 146 -21.73 18.49 -8.25
C ALA A 146 -20.47 19.32 -7.91
N ALA A 147 -20.41 20.55 -8.41
CA ALA A 147 -19.29 21.46 -8.16
C ALA A 147 -18.99 21.62 -6.65
N GLY A 148 -17.71 21.49 -6.30
CA GLY A 148 -17.21 21.56 -4.92
C GLY A 148 -17.60 20.40 -4.00
N LEU A 149 -18.43 19.44 -4.43
CA LEU A 149 -18.79 18.28 -3.60
C LEU A 149 -17.59 17.35 -3.38
N ARG A 150 -16.73 17.22 -4.40
CA ARG A 150 -15.49 16.44 -4.35
C ARG A 150 -14.59 16.89 -3.19
N GLU A 151 -14.32 18.20 -3.12
CA GLU A 151 -13.48 18.81 -2.07
C GLU A 151 -14.09 18.61 -0.68
N ARG A 152 -15.40 18.88 -0.52
CA ARG A 152 -16.08 18.71 0.77
C ARG A 152 -16.07 17.26 1.27
N LEU A 153 -16.20 16.28 0.37
CA LEU A 153 -16.11 14.87 0.71
C LEU A 153 -14.68 14.45 1.10
N GLU A 154 -13.68 14.98 0.39
CA GLU A 154 -12.27 14.74 0.73
C GLU A 154 -11.91 15.37 2.08
N ASP A 155 -12.35 16.60 2.36
CA ASP A 155 -12.15 17.27 3.65
C ASP A 155 -12.77 16.46 4.80
N ALA A 156 -14.02 16.00 4.61
CA ALA A 156 -14.68 15.13 5.58
C ALA A 156 -13.92 13.81 5.79
N ALA A 157 -13.41 13.20 4.72
CA ALA A 157 -12.63 11.97 4.82
C ALA A 157 -11.29 12.15 5.54
N ASN A 158 -10.62 13.28 5.32
CA ASN A 158 -9.37 13.65 6.00
C ASN A 158 -9.59 13.92 7.49
N ALA A 159 -10.71 14.55 7.86
CA ALA A 159 -11.06 14.82 9.25
C ALA A 159 -11.35 13.54 10.08
N ILE A 160 -11.68 12.43 9.42
CA ILE A 160 -11.99 11.17 10.09
C ILE A 160 -10.71 10.33 10.28
N PHE A 161 -10.40 10.02 11.54
CA PHE A 161 -9.34 9.08 11.88
C PHE A 161 -9.55 7.72 11.18
N PHE A 162 -8.50 7.16 10.58
CA PHE A 162 -8.60 6.02 9.66
C PHE A 162 -9.32 4.78 10.25
N LYS A 163 -9.28 4.59 11.58
CA LYS A 163 -9.99 3.50 12.27
C LYS A 163 -11.51 3.64 12.32
N LYS A 164 -12.03 4.81 11.94
CA LYS A 164 -13.46 5.11 11.90
C LYS A 164 -13.94 5.50 10.50
N ARG A 165 -13.03 5.57 9.52
CA ARG A 165 -13.35 6.07 8.17
C ARG A 165 -14.21 5.07 7.42
N THR A 166 -15.45 5.44 7.15
CA THR A 166 -16.39 4.69 6.30
C THR A 166 -17.10 5.68 5.40
N TRP A 167 -17.63 5.22 4.26
CA TRP A 167 -18.44 6.10 3.40
C TRP A 167 -19.62 6.73 4.15
N ARG A 168 -20.26 5.98 5.06
CA ARG A 168 -21.31 6.50 5.93
C ARG A 168 -20.81 7.67 6.78
N ALA A 169 -19.70 7.48 7.50
CA ALA A 169 -19.13 8.53 8.33
C ALA A 169 -18.71 9.76 7.52
N ILE A 170 -18.16 9.56 6.31
CA ILE A 170 -17.79 10.65 5.38
C ILE A 170 -19.02 11.46 4.98
N VAL A 171 -20.10 10.80 4.55
CA VAL A 171 -21.35 11.46 4.16
C VAL A 171 -21.99 12.18 5.36
N GLU A 172 -21.95 11.58 6.55
CA GLU A 172 -22.50 12.17 7.77
C GLU A 172 -21.76 13.45 8.19
N GLN A 173 -20.43 13.50 8.01
CA GLN A 173 -19.59 14.65 8.35
C GLN A 173 -19.46 15.67 7.22
N CYS A 174 -19.82 15.33 5.99
CA CYS A 174 -19.74 16.23 4.85
C CYS A 174 -20.70 17.41 5.01
N ALA A 175 -20.13 18.62 5.02
CA ALA A 175 -20.90 19.86 5.11
C ALA A 175 -21.71 20.12 3.83
N GLY A 176 -22.84 20.82 3.98
CA GLY A 176 -23.67 21.27 2.85
C GLY A 176 -24.52 20.18 2.19
N ILE A 177 -24.67 19.02 2.82
CA ILE A 177 -25.57 17.95 2.38
C ILE A 177 -26.72 17.84 3.36
N VAL A 178 -27.95 18.05 2.86
CA VAL A 178 -29.17 17.92 3.67
C VAL A 178 -29.47 16.44 3.93
N GLU A 179 -30.08 16.14 5.08
CA GLU A 179 -30.37 14.76 5.52
C GLU A 179 -31.11 13.90 4.47
N PRO A 180 -32.10 14.41 3.71
CA PRO A 180 -32.78 13.63 2.67
C PRO A 180 -31.86 13.14 1.53
N ASP A 181 -30.77 13.84 1.24
CA ASP A 181 -29.89 13.51 0.11
C ASP A 181 -28.76 12.54 0.49
N ARG A 182 -28.49 12.40 1.79
CA ARG A 182 -27.38 11.58 2.31
C ARG A 182 -27.50 10.09 1.93
N PRO A 183 -28.66 9.42 2.02
CA PRO A 183 -28.77 8.01 1.64
C PRO A 183 -28.46 7.78 0.15
N GLN A 184 -28.93 8.67 -0.72
CA GLN A 184 -28.70 8.56 -2.16
C GLN A 184 -27.21 8.72 -2.49
N LEU A 185 -26.56 9.73 -1.90
CA LEU A 185 -25.12 9.94 -2.08
C LEU A 185 -24.31 8.73 -1.58
N LEU A 186 -24.66 8.18 -0.42
CA LEU A 186 -23.98 7.00 0.13
C LEU A 186 -24.05 5.81 -0.83
N VAL A 187 -25.23 5.54 -1.41
CA VAL A 187 -25.40 4.49 -2.42
C VAL A 187 -24.52 4.77 -3.64
N THR A 188 -24.53 5.99 -4.16
CA THR A 188 -23.71 6.38 -5.32
C THR A 188 -22.21 6.20 -5.05
N LEU A 189 -21.70 6.60 -3.88
CA LEU A 189 -20.30 6.41 -3.50
C LEU A 189 -19.93 4.93 -3.40
N LEU A 190 -20.79 4.11 -2.80
CA LEU A 190 -20.55 2.67 -2.68
C LEU A 190 -20.50 1.98 -4.05
N SER A 191 -21.45 2.28 -4.94
CA SER A 191 -21.53 1.69 -6.27
C SER A 191 -20.38 2.09 -7.20
N ASN A 192 -19.73 3.23 -6.95
CA ASN A 192 -18.59 3.72 -7.74
C ASN A 192 -17.25 3.54 -7.01
N SER A 193 -17.22 2.84 -5.88
CA SER A 193 -16.01 2.73 -5.07
C SER A 193 -14.87 2.04 -5.83
N ILE A 194 -13.70 2.70 -5.82
CA ILE A 194 -12.46 2.21 -6.44
C ILE A 194 -11.53 1.73 -5.34
N ASP A 195 -11.07 0.49 -5.49
CA ASP A 195 -10.01 -0.08 -4.66
C ASP A 195 -8.63 0.17 -5.30
N GLN A 196 -8.12 1.39 -5.15
CA GLN A 196 -6.82 1.79 -5.71
C GLN A 196 -5.68 0.95 -5.13
N LYS A 197 -5.75 0.60 -3.84
CA LYS A 197 -4.76 -0.30 -3.23
C LYS A 197 -4.71 -1.64 -3.95
N ARG A 198 -5.85 -2.23 -4.29
CA ARG A 198 -5.89 -3.49 -5.04
C ARG A 198 -5.37 -3.35 -6.46
N ILE A 199 -5.69 -2.26 -7.15
CA ILE A 199 -5.18 -1.98 -8.51
C ILE A 199 -3.65 -1.94 -8.51
N ASP A 200 -3.06 -1.11 -7.66
CA ASP A 200 -1.60 -0.98 -7.51
C ASP A 200 -0.94 -2.31 -7.08
N ALA A 201 -1.61 -3.07 -6.21
CA ALA A 201 -1.12 -4.37 -5.74
C ALA A 201 -1.06 -5.43 -6.85
N LEU A 202 -2.06 -5.45 -7.75
CA LEU A 202 -2.09 -6.33 -8.91
C LEU A 202 -1.00 -5.96 -9.93
N GLU A 203 -0.74 -4.67 -10.13
CA GLU A 203 0.38 -4.21 -10.97
C GLU A 203 1.74 -4.67 -10.41
N LEU A 204 1.94 -4.55 -9.09
CA LEU A 204 3.16 -5.05 -8.44
C LEU A 204 3.30 -6.57 -8.54
N LEU A 205 2.19 -7.31 -8.34
CA LEU A 205 2.19 -8.77 -8.50
C LEU A 205 2.70 -9.17 -9.89
N LYS A 206 2.15 -8.54 -10.94
CA LYS A 206 2.57 -8.78 -12.32
C LYS A 206 4.05 -8.44 -12.52
N ALA A 207 4.51 -7.29 -12.02
CA ALA A 207 5.91 -6.90 -12.15
C ALA A 207 6.88 -7.88 -11.47
N VAL A 208 6.51 -8.46 -10.31
CA VAL A 208 7.30 -9.51 -9.66
C VAL A 208 7.30 -10.80 -10.50
N GLN A 209 6.15 -11.18 -11.06
CA GLN A 209 6.06 -12.35 -11.95
C GLN A 209 6.94 -12.20 -13.19
N ASP A 210 7.01 -11.00 -13.77
CA ASP A 210 7.80 -10.70 -14.97
C ASP A 210 9.31 -10.48 -14.67
N ALA A 211 9.67 -10.13 -13.43
CA ALA A 211 11.06 -9.90 -13.06
C ALA A 211 11.94 -11.14 -13.24
N ARG A 212 13.23 -10.97 -13.57
CA ARG A 212 14.18 -12.10 -13.61
C ARG A 212 14.52 -12.53 -12.18
N ASP A 213 14.50 -13.83 -11.89
CA ASP A 213 14.84 -14.36 -10.56
C ASP A 213 16.36 -14.42 -10.35
N ILE A 214 17.04 -13.28 -10.46
CA ILE A 214 18.49 -13.12 -10.28
C ILE A 214 18.78 -11.82 -9.55
N ARG A 215 19.89 -11.78 -8.80
CA ARG A 215 20.42 -10.53 -8.25
C ARG A 215 21.14 -9.74 -9.34
N SER A 216 21.05 -8.43 -9.25
CA SER A 216 21.83 -7.51 -10.06
C SER A 216 23.28 -7.45 -9.56
N ASN A 217 24.22 -7.40 -10.49
CA ASN A 217 25.63 -7.12 -10.21
C ASN A 217 26.00 -5.66 -10.52
N ALA A 218 25.01 -4.79 -10.72
CA ALA A 218 25.25 -3.39 -11.03
C ALA A 218 25.86 -2.65 -9.84
N ASP A 219 26.89 -1.85 -10.10
CA ASP A 219 27.43 -0.94 -9.10
C ASP A 219 26.41 0.15 -8.77
N LEU A 220 26.09 0.29 -7.49
CA LEU A 220 25.21 1.34 -7.00
C LEU A 220 26.00 2.64 -6.80
N PRO A 221 25.41 3.82 -7.09
CA PRO A 221 26.06 5.12 -6.89
C PRO A 221 26.18 5.51 -5.41
N TRP A 222 25.79 4.61 -4.50
CA TRP A 222 25.80 4.79 -3.06
C TRP A 222 26.28 3.50 -2.37
N LYS A 223 26.74 3.62 -1.13
CA LYS A 223 27.18 2.49 -0.31
C LYS A 223 26.44 2.49 1.03
N LEU A 224 25.93 1.33 1.42
CA LEU A 224 25.38 1.16 2.76
C LEU A 224 26.53 1.03 3.76
N HIS A 225 26.62 1.94 4.72
CA HIS A 225 27.53 1.77 5.85
C HIS A 225 26.99 0.75 6.84
N SER A 226 27.91 0.08 7.55
CA SER A 226 27.60 -0.93 8.56
C SER A 226 26.47 -0.46 9.48
N THR A 227 25.40 -1.26 9.52
CA THR A 227 24.19 -0.98 10.28
C THR A 227 23.88 -2.20 11.12
N ALA A 228 23.73 -2.02 12.43
CA ALA A 228 23.22 -3.08 13.30
C ALA A 228 21.72 -3.27 13.03
N PHE A 229 21.36 -4.40 12.45
CA PHE A 229 19.96 -4.82 12.33
C PHE A 229 19.55 -5.51 13.62
N ARG A 230 18.43 -5.07 14.22
CA ARG A 230 17.82 -5.81 15.32
C ARG A 230 17.01 -6.93 14.70
N THR A 231 17.52 -8.15 14.73
CA THR A 231 16.74 -9.34 14.42
C THR A 231 15.85 -9.68 15.61
N ARG A 232 14.61 -10.12 15.35
CA ARG A 232 13.84 -10.83 16.38
C ARG A 232 14.56 -12.16 16.66
N SER A 233 14.72 -12.54 17.93
CA SER A 233 15.01 -13.95 18.24
C SER A 233 13.90 -14.80 17.62
N ALA A 234 14.30 -15.84 16.88
CA ALA A 234 13.36 -16.85 16.44
C ALA A 234 12.63 -17.39 17.69
N LEU A 235 11.30 -17.27 17.70
CA LEU A 235 10.43 -18.01 18.62
C LEU A 235 10.22 -19.42 18.07
#